data_AF-V5V4R3-F1
#
_entry.id   AF-V5V4R3-F1
#
_cell.length_a   1.000
_cell.length_b   1.000
_cell.length_c   1.000
_cell.angle_alpha   90.00
_cell.angle_beta   90.00
_cell.angle_gamma   90.00
#
_symmetry.space_group_name_H-M   'P 1'
#
loop_
_entity.id
_entity.type
_entity.pdbx_description
1 polymer ?
#
loop_
_entity_poly.entity_id
_entity_poly.type
_entity_poly.pdbx_seq_one_letter_code
_entity_poly.pdbx_strand_id
1 'polypeptide(L)'
;MARVWGCVFNRFLAEFADKTQIAVFFMAASAASPWLVFLGAALALVTTSLIGVWIGRWLSQYLSEQRLQTLTGTSLLAIALWLLWDMLHPSL
;
A
#
# COMPACT_ATOMS: atom_id res chain seq x y z
N MET A 1 19.65 17.13 13.69
CA MET A 1 19.54 15.68 13.94
C MET A 1 18.17 15.25 14.47
N ALA A 2 17.57 15.94 15.45
CA ALA A 2 16.25 15.57 16.01
C ALA A 2 15.08 15.46 14.98
N ARG A 3 15.08 16.29 13.92
CA ARG A 3 14.04 16.25 12.87
C ARG A 3 14.06 14.95 12.03
N VAL A 4 15.23 14.37 11.80
CA VAL A 4 15.37 13.13 11.01
C VAL A 4 14.84 11.93 11.80
N TRP A 5 15.18 11.86 13.09
CA TRP A 5 14.64 10.84 13.99
C TRP A 5 13.11 10.88 14.08
N GLY A 6 12.50 12.07 14.08
CA GLY A 6 11.04 12.22 14.04
C GLY A 6 10.39 11.69 12.76
N CYS A 7 10.97 11.96 11.58
CA CYS A 7 10.46 11.45 10.31
C CYS A 7 10.58 9.92 10.20
N VAL A 8 11.73 9.37 10.62
CA VAL A 8 11.96 7.91 10.63
C VAL A 8 10.96 7.24 11.57
N PHE A 9 10.77 7.78 12.77
CA PHE A 9 9.80 7.25 13.74
C PHE A 9 8.36 7.29 13.21
N ASN A 10 7.92 8.41 12.64
CA ASN A 10 6.57 8.53 12.08
C ASN A 10 6.35 7.61 10.88
N ARG A 11 7.35 7.46 9.99
CA ARG A 11 7.30 6.53 8.86
C ARG A 11 7.27 5.09 9.36
N PHE A 12 8.08 4.74 10.36
CA PHE A 12 8.12 3.41 10.95
C PHE A 12 6.79 3.04 11.61
N LEU A 13 6.18 3.93 12.40
CA LEU A 13 4.83 3.71 12.96
C LEU A 13 3.78 3.58 11.85
N ALA A 14 3.88 4.38 10.79
CA ALA A 14 2.99 4.28 9.63
C ALA A 14 3.21 2.99 8.81
N GLU A 15 4.42 2.43 8.77
CA GLU A 15 4.77 1.21 8.04
C GLU A 15 4.51 -0.08 8.84
N PHE A 16 4.66 -0.04 10.17
CA PHE A 16 4.33 -1.18 11.05
C PHE A 16 2.83 -1.46 11.10
N ALA A 17 2.02 -0.47 10.72
CA ALA A 17 0.57 -0.58 10.60
C ALA A 17 0.12 -1.09 9.22
N ASP A 18 1.02 -1.66 8.41
CA ASP A 18 0.61 -2.29 7.17
C ASP A 18 -0.22 -3.54 7.47
N LYS A 19 -1.54 -3.42 7.26
CA LYS A 19 -2.52 -4.49 7.46
C LYS A 19 -2.15 -5.75 6.65
N THR A 20 -1.38 -5.58 5.57
CA THR A 20 -0.85 -6.69 4.77
C THR A 20 0.16 -7.52 5.56
N GLN A 21 1.00 -6.92 6.39
CA GLN A 21 1.98 -7.65 7.22
C GLN A 21 1.28 -8.48 8.30
N ILE A 22 0.22 -7.94 8.90
CA ILE A 22 -0.62 -8.65 9.88
C ILE A 22 -1.38 -9.82 9.20
N ALA A 23 -1.93 -9.61 8.00
CA ALA A 23 -2.60 -10.65 7.24
C ALA A 23 -1.64 -11.79 6.84
N VAL A 24 -0.43 -11.45 6.39
CA VAL A 24 0.62 -12.44 6.07
C VAL A 24 1.06 -13.20 7.31
N PHE A 25 1.15 -12.54 8.46
CA PHE A 25 1.44 -13.19 9.75
C PHE A 25 0.36 -14.22 10.13
N PHE A 26 -0.92 -13.87 10.04
CA PHE A 26 -2.01 -14.81 10.31
C PHE A 26 -2.09 -15.95 9.29
N MET A 27 -1.83 -15.69 8.00
CA MET A 27 -1.73 -16.74 6.98
C MET A 27 -0.55 -17.68 7.26
N ALA A 28 0.61 -17.14 7.66
CA ALA A 28 1.78 -17.96 7.99
C ALA A 28 1.55 -18.79 9.26
N ALA A 29 0.84 -18.25 10.25
CA ALA A 29 0.50 -18.94 11.49
C ALA A 29 -0.51 -20.10 11.28
N SER A 30 -1.36 -20.01 10.25
CA SER A 30 -2.37 -21.04 9.93
C SER A 30 -1.95 -22.00 8.81
N ALA A 31 -0.88 -21.69 8.07
CA ALA A 31 -0.38 -22.54 6.99
C ALA A 31 0.48 -23.69 7.51
N ALA A 32 0.32 -24.86 6.88
CA ALA A 32 1.17 -26.03 7.15
C ALA A 32 2.67 -25.77 6.89
N SER A 33 3.00 -24.76 6.08
CA SER A 33 4.38 -24.35 5.77
C SER A 33 4.50 -22.82 5.70
N PRO A 34 4.98 -22.16 6.78
CA PRO A 34 5.16 -20.71 6.82
C PRO A 34 6.07 -20.15 5.71
N TRP A 35 7.05 -20.95 5.27
CA TRP A 35 7.97 -20.60 4.18
C TRP A 35 7.28 -20.41 2.82
N LEU A 36 6.25 -21.18 2.53
CA LEU A 36 5.48 -21.06 1.29
C LEU A 36 4.62 -19.78 1.29
N VAL A 37 4.06 -19.40 2.43
CA VAL A 37 3.34 -18.14 2.59
C VAL A 37 4.27 -16.94 2.43
N PHE A 38 5.46 -17.00 3.03
CA PHE A 38 6.48 -15.97 2.87
C PHE A 38 6.89 -15.80 1.41
N LEU A 39 7.23 -16.88 0.71
CA LEU A 39 7.60 -16.84 -0.71
C LEU A 39 6.46 -16.32 -1.58
N GLY A 40 5.22 -16.76 -1.33
CA GLY A 40 4.05 -16.28 -2.05
C GLY A 40 3.82 -14.79 -1.87
N ALA A 41 3.87 -14.29 -0.63
CA ALA A 41 3.73 -12.86 -0.33
C ALA A 41 4.87 -12.02 -0.93
N ALA A 42 6.12 -12.51 -0.83
CA ALA A 42 7.27 -11.83 -1.41
C ALA A 42 7.17 -11.74 -2.94
N LEU A 43 6.80 -12.84 -3.61
CA LEU A 43 6.58 -12.86 -5.05
C LEU A 43 5.42 -11.95 -5.47
N ALA A 44 4.32 -11.94 -4.71
CA ALA A 44 3.20 -11.05 -4.95
C ALA A 44 3.62 -9.57 -4.86
N LEU A 45 4.40 -9.20 -3.83
CA LEU A 45 4.90 -7.84 -3.64
C LEU A 45 5.82 -7.41 -4.78
N VAL A 46 6.80 -8.25 -5.15
CA VAL A 46 7.74 -7.98 -6.24
C VAL A 46 6.99 -7.84 -7.56
N THR A 47 6.08 -8.77 -7.85
CA THR A 47 5.31 -8.79 -9.11
C THR A 47 4.41 -7.55 -9.21
N THR A 48 3.68 -7.23 -8.15
CA THR A 48 2.80 -6.05 -8.10
C THR A 48 3.59 -4.77 -8.25
N SER A 49 4.76 -4.66 -7.59
CA SER A 49 5.63 -3.49 -7.72
C SER A 49 6.20 -3.35 -9.13
N LEU A 50 6.62 -4.46 -9.75
CA LEU A 50 7.15 -4.47 -11.11
C LEU A 50 6.10 -4.00 -12.12
N ILE A 51 4.86 -4.53 -12.01
CA ILE A 51 3.73 -4.11 -12.84
C ILE A 51 3.42 -2.63 -12.61
N GLY A 52 3.38 -2.19 -11.34
CA GLY A 52 3.11 -0.80 -10.98
C GLY A 52 4.14 0.17 -11.57
N VAL A 53 5.43 -0.15 -11.47
CA VAL A 53 6.51 0.65 -12.07
C VAL A 53 6.42 0.65 -13.59
N TRP A 54 6.14 -0.50 -14.21
CA TRP A 54 6.03 -0.59 -15.67
C TRP A 54 4.88 0.25 -16.20
N ILE A 55 3.68 0.13 -15.61
CA ILE A 55 2.51 0.95 -15.94
C ILE A 55 2.77 2.43 -15.64
N GLY A 56 3.37 2.73 -14.49
CA GLY A 56 3.69 4.11 -14.11
C GLY A 56 4.65 4.79 -15.09
N ARG A 57 5.70 4.07 -15.54
CA ARG A 57 6.63 4.54 -16.56
C ARG A 57 5.98 4.71 -17.92
N TRP A 58 5.09 3.79 -18.31
CA TRP A 58 4.33 3.92 -19.55
C TRP A 58 3.42 5.16 -19.49
N LEU A 59 2.68 5.33 -18.40
CA LEU A 59 1.75 6.44 -18.22
C LEU A 59 2.45 7.80 -18.14
N SER A 60 3.65 7.85 -17.55
CA SER A 60 4.47 9.07 -17.48
C SER A 60 4.97 9.56 -18.84
N GLN A 61 4.95 8.72 -19.89
CA GLN A 61 5.28 9.14 -21.25
C GLN A 61 4.14 9.93 -21.91
N TYR A 62 2.90 9.73 -21.46
CA TYR A 62 1.71 10.36 -22.04
C TYR A 62 1.15 11.50 -21.17
N LEU A 63 1.39 11.47 -19.86
CA LEU A 63 0.88 12.45 -18.91
C LEU A 63 2.00 13.27 -18.28
N SER A 64 1.80 14.58 -18.18
CA SER A 64 2.70 15.45 -17.42
C SER A 64 2.67 15.08 -15.93
N GLU A 65 3.82 15.21 -15.26
CA GLU A 65 3.99 14.87 -13.85
C GLU A 65 2.90 15.50 -12.95
N GLN A 66 2.53 16.75 -13.25
CA GLN A 66 1.51 17.48 -12.51
C GLN A 66 0.12 16.82 -12.62
N ARG A 67 -0.27 16.31 -13.81
CA ARG A 67 -1.54 15.57 -13.98
C ARG A 67 -1.51 14.25 -13.25
N LEU A 68 -0.38 13.54 -13.28
CA LEU A 68 -0.21 12.27 -12.58
C LEU A 68 -0.36 12.43 -11.06
N GLN A 69 0.25 13.48 -10.49
CA GLN A 69 0.13 13.82 -9.07
C GLN A 69 -1.30 14.18 -8.68
N THR A 70 -1.98 15.02 -9.48
CA THR A 70 -3.38 15.38 -9.20
C THR A 70 -4.30 14.16 -9.29
N LEU A 71 -4.14 13.29 -10.29
CA LEU A 71 -4.93 12.06 -10.42
C LEU A 71 -4.69 11.10 -9.25
N THR A 72 -3.45 10.94 -8.82
CA THR A 72 -3.11 10.07 -7.68
C THR A 72 -3.66 10.61 -6.37
N GLY A 73 -3.55 11.92 -6.13
CA GLY A 73 -4.09 12.55 -4.93
C GLY A 73 -5.62 12.51 -4.89
N THR A 74 -6.28 12.76 -6.03
CA THR A 74 -7.74 12.73 -6.13
C THR A 74 -8.31 11.32 -5.98
N SER A 75 -7.65 10.30 -6.55
CA SER A 75 -8.08 8.90 -6.36
C SER A 75 -7.93 8.45 -4.90
N LEU A 76 -6.83 8.81 -4.24
CA LEU A 76 -6.64 8.56 -2.81
C LEU A 76 -7.70 9.24 -1.94
N LEU A 77 -8.01 10.52 -2.22
CA LEU A 77 -9.07 11.23 -1.52
C LEU A 77 -10.44 10.60 -1.75
N ALA A 78 -10.75 10.18 -2.98
CA ALA A 78 -12.00 9.51 -3.30
C ALA A 78 -12.15 8.19 -2.53
N ILE A 79 -11.11 7.36 -2.49
CA ILE A 79 -11.10 6.11 -1.70
C ILE A 79 -11.24 6.40 -0.21
N ALA A 80 -10.56 7.43 0.31
CA ALA A 80 -10.66 7.82 1.71
C ALA A 80 -12.08 8.28 2.09
N LEU A 81 -12.71 9.09 1.24
CA LEU A 81 -14.09 9.54 1.43
C LEU A 81 -15.08 8.37 1.34
N TRP A 82 -14.87 7.44 0.41
CA TRP A 82 -15.69 6.25 0.27
C TRP A 82 -15.61 5.35 1.50
N LEU A 83 -14.38 5.07 1.99
CA LEU A 83 -14.18 4.31 3.23
C LEU A 83 -14.78 5.02 4.45
N LEU A 84 -14.68 6.35 4.52
CA LEU A 84 -15.28 7.15 5.58
C LEU A 84 -16.81 7.07 5.53
N TRP A 85 -17.39 7.11 4.34
CA TRP A 85 -18.83 6.96 4.14
C TRP A 85 -19.31 5.56 4.59
N ASP A 86 -18.64 4.49 4.15
CA ASP A 86 -18.95 3.12 4.56
C ASP A 86 -18.83 2.95 6.09
N MET A 87 -17.84 3.61 6.71
CA MET A 87 -17.67 3.61 8.16
C MET A 87 -18.77 4.38 8.90
N LEU A 88 -19.27 5.49 8.32
CA LEU A 88 -20.34 6.31 8.92
C LEU A 88 -21.73 5.72 8.67
N HIS A 89 -21.91 4.97 7.58
CA HIS A 89 -23.15 4.28 7.26
C HIS A 89 -22.96 2.75 7.18
N PRO A 90 -22.58 2.08 8.28
CA PRO A 90 -22.40 0.63 8.32
C PRO A 90 -23.77 -0.06 8.33
N SER A 91 -24.48 -0.05 7.21
CA SER A 91 -25.75 -0.75 7.02
C SER A 91 -26.20 -0.73 5.55
N LEU A 92 -25.67 -1.68 4.77
CA LEU A 92 -26.42 -2.85 4.27
C LEU A 92 -25.57 -4.10 4.50
#